data_AF-A0A2M6YYY9-F1
#
_entry.id   AF-A0A2M6YYY9-F1
#
_cell.length_a   1.000
_cell.length_b   1.000
_cell.length_c   1.000
_cell.angle_alpha   90.00
_cell.angle_beta   90.00
_cell.angle_gamma   90.00
#
_symmetry.space_group_name_H-M   'P 1'
#
loop_
_entity.id
_entity.type
_entity.pdbx_description
1 polymer ?
#
loop_
_entity_poly.entity_id
_entity_poly.type
_entity_poly.pdbx_seq_one_letter_code
_entity_poly.pdbx_strand_id
1 'polypeptide(L)'
;MGFVFMDNESYEQLPVAQELLGDGAKFLKEGEKVNISFDGTDIVGLELPIVVELKIVETVPGVKGDTATGGTKPAVVETGASVNVPLFLNEGDKIRVDTRTGQYLERAKTE
;
A
#
# COMPACT_ATOMS: atom_id res chain seq x y z
N MET A 1 -17.63 3.27 -4.88
CA MET A 1 -16.97 2.11 -5.54
C MET A 1 -16.44 1.26 -4.39
N GLY A 2 -16.99 0.07 -4.17
CA GLY A 2 -16.63 -0.79 -3.03
C GLY A 2 -15.50 -1.75 -3.38
N PHE A 3 -14.83 -2.30 -2.37
CA PHE A 3 -13.89 -3.40 -2.54
C PHE A 3 -14.65 -4.71 -2.46
N VAL A 4 -14.23 -5.72 -3.21
CA VAL A 4 -14.77 -7.08 -3.09
C VAL A 4 -13.63 -7.96 -2.63
N PHE A 5 -13.81 -8.58 -1.46
CA PHE A 5 -12.90 -9.59 -0.94
C PHE A 5 -13.49 -10.96 -1.17
N MET A 6 -12.63 -11.97 -1.26
CA MET A 6 -13.04 -13.37 -1.35
C MET A 6 -12.58 -14.06 -0.08
N ASP A 7 -13.51 -14.72 0.61
CA ASP A 7 -13.16 -15.59 1.72
C ASP A 7 -12.32 -16.78 1.21
N ASN A 8 -11.18 -17.06 1.86
CA ASN A 8 -10.26 -18.10 1.40
C ASN A 8 -10.71 -19.53 1.80
N GLU A 9 -11.68 -19.66 2.70
CA GLU A 9 -12.24 -20.94 3.14
C GLU A 9 -13.54 -21.27 2.39
N SER A 10 -14.48 -20.33 2.32
CA SER A 10 -15.80 -20.54 1.70
C SER A 10 -15.87 -20.13 0.23
N TYR A 11 -14.90 -19.36 -0.27
CA TYR A 11 -14.90 -18.74 -1.61
C TYR A 11 -16.08 -17.78 -1.85
N GLU A 12 -16.74 -17.34 -0.79
CA GLU A 12 -17.80 -16.34 -0.88
C GLU A 12 -17.21 -14.95 -1.15
N GLN A 13 -17.89 -14.18 -1.99
CA GLN A 13 -17.51 -12.81 -2.29
C GLN A 13 -18.21 -11.87 -1.30
N LEU A 14 -17.41 -11.10 -0.60
CA LEU A 14 -17.84 -10.17 0.42
C LEU A 14 -17.61 -8.74 -0.09
N PRO A 15 -18.68 -8.01 -0.42
CA PRO A 15 -18.56 -6.59 -0.71
C PRO A 15 -18.27 -5.84 0.59
N VAL A 16 -17.16 -5.09 0.60
CA VAL A 16 -16.72 -4.28 1.74
C VAL A 16 -16.72 -2.81 1.34
N ALA A 17 -17.37 -1.99 2.17
CA ALA A 17 -17.38 -0.55 1.99
C ALA A 17 -15.98 0.03 2.18
N GLN A 18 -15.58 0.95 1.31
CA GLN A 18 -14.28 1.63 1.39
C GLN A 18 -14.09 2.35 2.73
N GLU A 19 -15.17 2.82 3.35
CA GLU A 19 -15.17 3.48 4.66
C GLU A 19 -14.62 2.58 5.79
N LEU A 20 -14.80 1.26 5.69
CA LEU A 20 -14.27 0.29 6.66
C LEU A 20 -12.76 0.05 6.50
N LEU A 21 -12.23 0.28 5.30
CA LEU A 21 -10.80 0.10 4.98
C LEU A 21 -9.97 1.34 5.31
N GLY A 22 -10.62 2.49 5.43
CA GLY A 22 -9.97 3.78 5.65
C GLY A 22 -8.97 4.16 4.55
N ASP A 23 -8.06 5.08 4.89
CA ASP A 23 -7.04 5.58 3.96
C ASP A 23 -6.02 4.52 3.52
N GLY A 24 -5.89 3.43 4.26
CA GLY A 24 -4.97 2.33 3.94
C GLY A 24 -5.37 1.56 2.68
N ALA A 25 -6.64 1.63 2.28
CA ALA A 25 -7.17 0.95 1.10
C ALA A 25 -6.41 1.28 -0.20
N LYS A 26 -5.87 2.51 -0.32
CA LYS A 26 -5.13 2.95 -1.51
C LYS A 26 -3.79 2.23 -1.70
N PHE A 27 -3.30 1.53 -0.68
CA PHE A 27 -2.06 0.78 -0.71
C PHE A 27 -2.28 -0.72 -0.90
N LEU A 28 -3.53 -1.18 -1.03
CA LEU A 28 -3.84 -2.57 -1.32
C LEU A 28 -3.65 -2.87 -2.81
N LYS A 29 -2.84 -3.88 -3.10
CA LYS A 29 -2.73 -4.49 -4.42
C LYS A 29 -3.75 -5.61 -4.59
N GLU A 30 -4.06 -5.94 -5.84
CA GLU A 30 -4.89 -7.10 -6.13
C GLU A 30 -4.25 -8.39 -5.57
N GLY A 31 -5.08 -9.22 -4.96
CA GLY A 31 -4.64 -10.49 -4.35
C GLY A 31 -4.03 -10.34 -2.95
N GLU A 32 -3.99 -9.14 -2.37
CA GLU A 32 -3.49 -8.98 -1.01
C GLU A 32 -4.47 -9.51 0.03
N LYS A 33 -3.93 -10.21 1.04
CA LYS A 33 -4.73 -10.79 2.11
C LYS A 33 -5.01 -9.73 3.17
N VAL A 34 -6.26 -9.68 3.61
CA VAL A 34 -6.72 -8.85 4.73
C VAL A 34 -7.39 -9.75 5.75
N ASN A 35 -7.36 -9.36 7.02
CA ASN A 35 -8.14 -10.04 8.04
C ASN A 35 -9.47 -9.31 8.21
N ILE A 36 -10.57 -10.04 8.12
CA ILE A 36 -11.92 -9.51 8.34
C ILE A 36 -12.47 -10.17 9.60
N SER A 37 -12.89 -9.36 10.55
CA SER A 37 -13.51 -9.80 11.80
C SER A 37 -15.02 -9.69 11.69
N PHE A 38 -15.71 -10.78 12.01
CA PHE A 38 -17.16 -10.87 11.99
C PHE A 38 -17.72 -10.98 13.41
N ASP A 39 -18.85 -10.32 13.66
CA ASP A 39 -19.73 -10.60 14.79
C ASP A 39 -21.06 -11.10 14.24
N GLY A 40 -21.26 -12.42 14.28
CA GLY A 40 -22.36 -13.08 13.58
C GLY A 40 -22.21 -12.93 12.07
N THR A 41 -23.13 -12.19 11.44
CA THR A 41 -23.12 -11.89 10.00
C THR A 41 -22.55 -10.51 9.66
N ASP A 42 -22.32 -9.66 10.66
CA ASP A 42 -21.89 -8.30 10.46
C ASP A 42 -20.36 -8.19 10.50
N ILE A 43 -19.81 -7.40 9.57
CA ILE A 43 -18.38 -7.08 9.56
C ILE A 43 -18.13 -6.02 10.63
N VAL A 44 -17.43 -6.40 11.71
CA VAL A 44 -17.11 -5.52 12.84
C VAL A 44 -15.72 -4.90 12.75
N GLY A 45 -14.84 -5.46 11.94
CA GLY A 45 -13.50 -4.93 11.76
C GLY A 45 -12.82 -5.48 10.52
N LEU A 46 -11.90 -4.68 9.99
CA LEU A 46 -11.01 -5.11 8.94
C LEU A 46 -9.61 -4.63 9.27
N GLU A 47 -8.67 -5.57 9.32
CA GLU A 47 -7.26 -5.30 9.54
C GLU A 47 -6.49 -5.48 8.25
N LEU A 48 -5.98 -4.35 7.75
CA LEU A 48 -5.06 -4.32 6.64
C LEU A 48 -3.65 -4.74 7.10
N PRO A 49 -2.83 -5.33 6.22
CA PRO A 49 -1.41 -5.48 6.48
C PRO A 49 -0.81 -4.12 6.85
N ILE A 50 -0.13 -4.06 7.98
CA ILE A 50 0.50 -2.80 8.46
C ILE A 50 1.59 -2.36 7.48
N VAL A 51 2.29 -3.31 6.90
CA VAL A 51 3.36 -3.08 5.92
C VAL A 51 3.02 -3.82 4.65
N VAL A 52 3.02 -3.09 3.53
CA VAL A 52 2.85 -3.65 2.19
C VAL A 52 4.08 -3.37 1.34
N GLU A 53 4.38 -4.29 0.43
CA GLU A 53 5.44 -4.14 -0.56
C GLU A 53 4.84 -3.74 -1.91
N LEU A 54 5.22 -2.55 -2.36
CA LEU A 54 4.72 -1.93 -3.57
C LEU A 54 5.87 -1.52 -4.49
N LYS A 55 5.70 -1.74 -5.78
CA LYS A 55 6.63 -1.32 -6.82
C LYS A 55 6.38 0.14 -7.20
N ILE A 56 7.45 0.93 -7.31
CA ILE A 56 7.39 2.28 -7.89
C ILE A 56 7.16 2.14 -9.40
N VAL A 57 6.08 2.74 -9.90
CA VAL A 57 5.74 2.77 -11.33
C VAL A 57 6.08 4.09 -11.99
N GLU A 58 6.10 5.20 -11.24
CA GLU A 58 6.48 6.51 -11.74
C GLU A 58 7.19 7.31 -10.64
N THR A 59 8.31 7.97 -10.94
CA THR A 59 8.91 8.95 -10.02
C THR A 59 9.78 9.95 -10.78
N VAL A 60 9.93 11.15 -10.22
CA VAL A 60 10.79 12.18 -10.81
C VAL A 60 12.28 11.77 -10.73
N PRO A 61 13.09 12.09 -11.76
CA PRO A 61 14.54 11.86 -11.70
C PRO A 61 15.15 12.61 -10.51
N GLY A 62 15.97 11.92 -9.72
CA GLY A 62 16.66 12.56 -8.60
C GLY A 62 17.62 13.63 -9.12
N VAL A 63 17.45 14.89 -8.68
CA VAL A 63 18.40 15.96 -9.01
C VAL A 63 19.67 15.71 -8.23
N LYS A 64 20.75 15.31 -8.93
CA LYS A 64 22.08 15.02 -8.36
C LYS A 64 22.71 16.18 -7.55
N GLY A 65 22.09 17.36 -7.51
CA GLY A 65 22.59 18.55 -6.82
C GLY A 65 22.11 18.72 -5.36
N ASP A 66 21.06 18.03 -4.92
CA ASP A 66 20.50 18.16 -3.54
C ASP A 66 21.06 17.11 -2.57
N THR A 67 22.36 16.83 -2.65
CA THR A 67 23.03 15.80 -1.85
C THR A 67 23.28 16.18 -0.38
N ALA A 68 22.86 17.38 0.06
CA ALA A 68 23.21 17.91 1.37
C ALA A 68 22.16 17.70 2.49
N THR A 69 20.89 17.40 2.18
CA THR A 69 19.81 17.49 3.19
C THR A 69 18.88 16.28 3.32
N GLY A 70 19.14 15.15 2.64
CA GLY A 70 18.30 13.96 2.82
C GLY A 70 16.86 14.18 2.38
N GLY A 71 16.66 14.81 1.21
CA GLY A 71 15.34 15.08 0.65
C GLY A 71 14.55 13.81 0.33
N THR A 72 13.23 13.98 0.23
CA THR A 72 12.32 12.99 -0.33
C THR A 72 11.70 13.53 -1.61
N LYS A 73 11.29 12.64 -2.50
CA LYS A 73 10.56 12.96 -3.72
C LYS A 73 9.26 12.16 -3.78
N PRO A 74 8.20 12.69 -4.41
CA PRO A 74 7.01 11.91 -4.66
C PRO A 74 7.30 10.79 -5.66
N ALA A 75 6.71 9.62 -5.40
CA ALA A 75 6.70 8.47 -6.28
C ALA A 75 5.29 7.85 -6.29
N VAL A 76 4.82 7.45 -7.47
CA VAL A 76 3.57 6.71 -7.64
C VAL A 76 3.91 5.23 -7.61
N VAL A 77 3.17 4.47 -6.80
CA VAL A 77 3.30 3.02 -6.70
C VAL A 77 2.26 2.31 -7.57
N GLU A 78 2.41 0.99 -7.75
CA GLU A 78 1.56 0.18 -8.64
C GLU A 78 0.04 0.26 -8.35
N THR A 79 -0.35 0.64 -7.14
CA THR A 79 -1.75 0.86 -6.76
C THR A 79 -2.29 2.24 -7.20
N GLY A 80 -1.44 3.11 -7.73
CA GLY A 80 -1.73 4.51 -8.05
C GLY A 80 -1.55 5.47 -6.87
N ALA A 81 -1.21 4.99 -5.67
CA ALA A 81 -0.97 5.84 -4.52
C ALA A 81 0.37 6.60 -4.63
N SER A 82 0.38 7.86 -4.18
CA SER A 82 1.60 8.67 -4.10
C SER A 82 2.25 8.52 -2.72
N VAL A 83 3.56 8.23 -2.69
CA VAL A 83 4.38 8.07 -1.48
C VAL A 83 5.65 8.92 -1.62
N ASN A 84 6.06 9.58 -0.53
CA ASN A 84 7.34 10.28 -0.50
C ASN A 84 8.47 9.29 -0.20
N VAL A 85 9.41 9.18 -1.13
CA VAL A 85 10.52 8.22 -1.10
C VAL A 85 11.87 8.92 -1.19
N PRO A 86 12.95 8.34 -0.66
CA PRO A 86 14.30 8.89 -0.83
C PRO A 86 14.70 9.14 -2.29
N LEU A 87 15.52 10.18 -2.52
CA LEU A 87 15.93 10.62 -3.87
C LEU A 87 16.62 9.54 -4.72
N PHE A 88 17.26 8.55 -4.08
CA PHE A 88 18.03 7.49 -4.75
C PHE A 88 17.16 6.37 -5.33
N LEU A 89 15.87 6.29 -4.96
CA LEU A 89 14.95 5.28 -5.48
C LEU A 89 14.48 5.64 -6.89
N ASN A 90 14.27 4.63 -7.72
CA ASN A 90 13.90 4.78 -9.12
C ASN A 90 12.67 3.94 -9.46
N GLU A 91 12.09 4.19 -10.64
CA GLU A 91 11.05 3.33 -11.19
C GLU A 91 11.54 1.89 -11.26
N GLY A 92 10.68 0.95 -10.85
CA GLY A 92 11.02 -0.46 -10.75
C GLY A 92 11.49 -0.92 -9.39
N ASP A 93 11.97 -0.02 -8.52
CA ASP A 93 12.31 -0.38 -7.14
C ASP A 93 11.04 -0.78 -6.36
N LYS A 94 11.18 -1.79 -5.49
CA LYS A 94 10.14 -2.18 -4.53
C LYS A 94 10.41 -1.51 -3.19
N ILE A 95 9.36 -0.95 -2.60
CA ILE A 95 9.41 -0.26 -1.32
C ILE A 95 8.39 -0.85 -0.35
N ARG A 96 8.71 -0.77 0.93
CA ARG A 96 7.79 -1.06 2.03
C ARG A 96 7.14 0.22 2.51
N VAL A 97 5.82 0.20 2.60
CA VAL A 97 5.00 1.35 3.00
C VAL A 97 4.16 0.97 4.21
N ASP A 98 4.11 1.83 5.24
CA ASP A 98 3.15 1.71 6.34
C ASP A 98 1.77 2.14 5.85
N THR A 99 0.80 1.22 5.83
CA THR A 99 -0.54 1.48 5.28
C THR A 99 -1.37 2.43 6.13
N ARG A 100 -1.02 2.61 7.42
CA ARG A 100 -1.74 3.49 8.36
C ARG A 100 -1.34 4.95 8.16
N THR A 101 -0.06 5.19 7.88
CA THR A 101 0.50 6.54 7.75
C THR A 101 0.79 6.92 6.30
N GLY A 102 0.89 5.95 5.39
CA GLY A 102 1.33 6.12 4.01
C GLY A 102 2.82 6.45 3.87
N GLN A 103 3.62 6.21 4.91
CA GLN A 103 5.04 6.54 4.90
C GLN A 103 5.89 5.41 4.33
N TYR A 104 6.90 5.80 3.55
CA TYR A 104 8.00 4.91 3.19
C TYR A 104 8.74 4.44 4.45
N LEU A 105 8.96 3.13 4.56
CA LEU A 105 9.74 2.51 5.63
C LEU A 105 11.14 2.16 5.15
N GLU A 106 11.25 1.29 4.13
CA GLU A 106 12.51 0.80 3.61
C GLU A 106 12.39 0.33 2.15
N ARG A 107 13.52 0.17 1.46
CA ARG A 107 13.56 -0.50 0.15
C ARG A 107 13.45 -2.00 0.40
N ALA A 108 12.48 -2.65 -0.22
CA ALA A 108 12.33 -4.09 -0.13
C ALA A 108 13.56 -4.77 -0.74
N LYS A 109 14.05 -5.83 -0.09
CA LYS A 109 15.11 -6.67 -0.65
C LYS A 109 14.44 -7.61 -1.64
N THR A 110 14.91 -7.63 -2.88
CA THR A 110 14.57 -8.69 -3.82
C THR A 110 15.20 -9.99 -3.29
N GLU A 111 14.36 -10.94 -2.87
CA GLU A 111 14.77 -12.36 -2.77
C GLU A 111 14.93 -12.98 -4.15
#